data_AF-A0A7L3ER95-F1
#
_entry.id   AF-A0A7L3ER95-F1
#
_cell.length_a   1.000
_cell.length_b   1.000
_cell.length_c   1.000
_cell.angle_alpha   90.00
_cell.angle_beta   90.00
_cell.angle_gamma   90.00
#
_symmetry.space_group_name_H-M   'P 1'
#
loop_
_entity.id
_entity.type
_entity.pdbx_description
1 polymer ?
#
loop_
_entity_poly.entity_id
_entity_poly.type
_entity_poly.pdbx_seq_one_letter_code
_entity_poly.pdbx_strand_id
1 'polypeptide(L)'
;MAETAVCLGTFTAVKTLWEVRIHKINEELQKEKEFRQRLLLVWEERAALAKLKEKVINEGGRAILRIEEEEWKTLPSCLLKLIHLQEWQLHRTSLQKIPQFIGRFHSLVVLDLSRNSIESVPKEIGQLTSLQELLLSYNRIKSVPKEISNCISLERLELAVNRNICDLPPQLSDLKKLSHIDLCMNQFTAVPSALLNMPNLEWLDMGGNKLQELPDAIDRMENLHTLWLQRNEINSLPETIGNMKNLSTLVLSNNKLKDIPVCMKDMTNLRFVNFRDNPLELEVTLPPCENTDEEEQQEMFGIDFMHMYIQESLKKTGMAFLLILISPQYSEEE
;
A
#
# COMPACT_ATOMS: atom_id res chain seq x y z
N MET A 1 53.27 67.88 23.71
CA MET A 1 51.94 67.28 23.44
C MET A 1 51.62 67.07 21.96
N ALA A 2 52.53 67.36 21.01
CA ALA A 2 52.27 67.19 19.57
C ALA A 2 52.72 65.83 18.98
N GLU A 3 53.76 65.19 19.53
CA GLU A 3 54.29 63.92 18.98
C GLU A 3 53.43 62.68 19.28
N THR A 4 52.71 62.66 20.40
CA THR A 4 51.84 61.54 20.79
C THR A 4 50.56 61.45 19.96
N ALA A 5 50.07 62.57 19.42
CA ALA A 5 48.85 62.61 18.59
C ALA A 5 49.10 62.13 17.14
N VAL A 6 50.29 62.41 16.59
CA VAL A 6 50.67 61.98 15.23
C VAL A 6 50.90 60.47 15.17
N CYS A 7 51.54 59.88 16.18
CA CYS A 7 51.73 58.42 16.29
C CYS A 7 50.41 57.66 16.48
N LEU A 8 49.40 58.26 17.13
CA LEU A 8 48.10 57.62 17.30
C LEU A 8 47.31 57.60 15.97
N GLY A 9 47.41 58.67 15.17
CA GLY A 9 46.79 58.75 13.85
C GLY A 9 47.37 57.76 12.85
N THR A 10 48.69 57.57 12.82
CA THR A 10 49.35 56.60 11.94
C THR A 10 49.10 55.16 12.37
N PHE A 11 49.11 54.86 13.67
CA PHE A 11 48.76 53.53 14.19
C PHE A 11 47.33 53.14 13.86
N THR A 12 46.38 54.07 13.99
CA THR A 12 44.96 53.82 13.68
C THR A 12 44.75 53.58 12.17
N ALA A 13 45.44 54.33 11.30
CA ALA A 13 45.40 54.12 9.85
C ALA A 13 46.03 52.79 9.41
N VAL A 14 47.13 52.37 10.04
CA VAL A 14 47.73 51.06 9.77
C VAL A 14 46.80 49.93 10.26
N LYS A 15 46.20 50.08 11.44
CA LYS A 15 45.24 49.09 11.98
C LYS A 15 44.05 48.89 11.05
N THR A 16 43.41 49.97 10.60
CA THR A 16 42.25 49.87 9.69
C THR A 16 42.64 49.25 8.34
N LEU A 17 43.82 49.55 7.82
CA LEU A 17 44.32 48.97 6.57
C LEU A 17 44.61 47.46 6.71
N TRP A 18 45.11 47.04 7.88
CA TRP A 18 45.26 45.63 8.22
C TRP A 18 43.91 44.92 8.41
N GLU A 19 42.94 45.55 9.07
CA GLU A 19 41.59 45.01 9.25
C GLU A 19 40.89 44.79 7.90
N VAL A 20 40.99 45.75 6.96
CA VAL A 20 40.48 45.61 5.60
C VAL A 20 41.17 44.46 4.86
N ARG A 21 42.49 44.30 5.02
CA ARG A 21 43.25 43.22 4.38
C ARG A 21 42.87 41.85 4.94
N ILE A 22 42.70 41.74 6.26
CA ILE A 22 42.23 40.52 6.92
C ILE A 22 40.82 40.17 6.44
N HIS A 23 39.92 41.16 6.35
CA HIS A 23 38.57 40.95 5.86
C HIS A 23 38.56 40.42 4.42
N LYS A 24 39.33 41.04 3.52
CA LYS A 24 39.48 40.59 2.13
C LYS A 24 40.02 39.17 2.02
N ILE A 25 41.05 38.81 2.82
CA ILE A 25 41.61 37.45 2.84
C ILE A 25 40.56 36.43 3.33
N ASN A 26 39.77 36.79 4.35
CA ASN A 26 38.71 35.91 4.84
C ASN A 26 37.60 35.71 3.79
N GLU A 27 37.22 36.74 3.05
CA GLU A 27 36.28 36.63 1.93
C GLU A 27 36.82 35.73 0.81
N GLU A 28 38.10 35.88 0.45
CA GLU A 28 38.75 35.03 -0.57
C GLU A 28 38.81 33.56 -0.13
N LEU A 29 39.18 33.31 1.13
CA LEU A 29 39.19 31.96 1.71
C LEU A 29 37.79 31.35 1.74
N GLN A 30 36.77 32.15 2.04
CA GLN A 30 35.38 31.70 2.04
C GLN A 30 34.93 31.33 0.61
N LYS A 31 35.23 32.16 -0.38
CA LYS A 31 34.97 31.85 -1.80
C LYS A 31 35.70 30.60 -2.26
N GLU A 32 36.95 30.40 -1.83
CA GLU A 32 37.71 29.20 -2.16
C GLU A 32 37.09 27.94 -1.52
N LYS A 33 36.68 28.02 -0.26
CA LYS A 33 35.98 26.92 0.43
C LYS A 33 34.67 26.56 -0.29
N GLU A 34 33.87 27.55 -0.63
CA GLU A 34 32.63 27.37 -1.40
C GLU A 34 32.89 26.76 -2.78
N PHE A 35 33.94 27.23 -3.47
CA PHE A 35 34.35 26.68 -4.75
C PHE A 35 34.79 25.21 -4.65
N ARG A 36 35.63 24.87 -3.66
CA ARG A 36 36.07 23.49 -3.41
C ARG A 36 34.88 22.58 -3.06
N GLN A 37 33.95 23.06 -2.23
CA GLN A 37 32.73 22.32 -1.87
C GLN A 37 31.85 22.08 -3.10
N ARG A 38 31.70 23.09 -3.98
CA ARG A 38 30.97 22.94 -5.24
C ARG A 38 31.62 21.94 -6.17
N LEU A 39 32.95 21.93 -6.29
CA LEU A 39 33.67 20.94 -7.07
C LEU A 39 33.42 19.53 -6.52
N LEU A 40 33.54 19.34 -5.19
CA LEU A 40 33.35 18.04 -4.56
C LEU A 40 31.95 17.47 -4.84
N LEU A 41 30.90 18.29 -4.71
CA LEU A 41 29.52 17.90 -5.04
C LEU A 41 29.37 17.47 -6.51
N VAL A 42 30.02 18.17 -7.44
CA VAL A 42 30.00 17.82 -8.87
C VAL A 42 30.72 16.48 -9.13
N TRP A 43 31.82 16.22 -8.42
CA TRP A 43 32.53 14.95 -8.51
C TRP A 43 31.69 13.79 -7.95
N GLU A 44 31.05 13.97 -6.80
CA GLU A 44 30.13 12.98 -6.21
C GLU A 44 28.96 12.66 -7.14
N GLU A 45 28.30 13.68 -7.70
CA GLU A 45 27.21 13.50 -8.66
C GLU A 45 27.68 12.80 -9.95
N ARG A 46 28.92 13.02 -10.40
CA ARG A 46 29.49 12.31 -11.55
C ARG A 46 29.79 10.84 -11.23
N ALA A 47 30.38 10.58 -10.07
CA ALA A 47 30.69 9.22 -9.63
C ALA A 47 29.40 8.41 -9.41
N ALA A 48 28.41 9.00 -8.75
CA ALA A 48 27.10 8.37 -8.55
C ALA A 48 26.40 8.07 -9.87
N LEU A 49 26.42 9.00 -10.84
CA LEU A 49 25.86 8.77 -12.17
C LEU A 49 26.54 7.61 -12.91
N ALA A 50 27.86 7.52 -12.83
CA ALA A 50 28.60 6.43 -13.45
C ALA A 50 28.16 5.08 -12.86
N LYS A 51 28.10 4.97 -11.53
CA LYS A 51 27.62 3.78 -10.83
C LYS A 51 26.17 3.43 -11.23
N LEU A 52 25.28 4.42 -11.29
CA LEU A 52 23.88 4.21 -11.67
C LEU A 52 23.74 3.73 -13.11
N LYS A 53 24.55 4.23 -14.04
CA LYS A 53 24.54 3.79 -15.44
C LYS A 53 24.93 2.32 -15.60
N GLU A 54 25.86 1.83 -14.78
CA GLU A 54 26.24 0.41 -14.76
C GLU A 54 25.12 -0.51 -14.27
N LYS A 55 24.15 0.04 -13.53
CA LYS A 55 22.96 -0.66 -13.03
C LYS A 55 21.76 -0.59 -13.97
N VAL A 56 21.90 0.14 -15.09
CA VAL A 56 20.85 0.18 -16.11
C VAL A 56 21.00 -1.01 -17.03
N ILE A 57 19.94 -1.79 -17.13
CA ILE A 57 19.84 -2.95 -18.02
C ILE A 57 18.69 -2.72 -19.01
N ASN A 58 18.77 -3.38 -20.16
CA ASN A 58 17.69 -3.40 -21.14
C ASN A 58 17.11 -4.81 -21.21
N GLU A 59 15.88 -5.01 -20.73
CA GLU A 59 15.17 -6.29 -20.80
C GLU A 59 13.81 -6.04 -21.45
N GLY A 60 13.42 -6.87 -22.44
CA GLY A 60 12.12 -6.76 -23.10
C GLY A 60 11.85 -5.42 -23.80
N GLY A 61 12.90 -4.70 -24.21
CA GLY A 61 12.78 -3.37 -24.80
C GLY A 61 12.57 -2.23 -23.79
N ARG A 62 12.59 -2.53 -22.48
CA ARG A 62 12.52 -1.54 -21.41
C ARG A 62 13.89 -1.21 -20.85
N ALA A 63 14.13 0.08 -20.59
CA ALA A 63 15.29 0.53 -19.83
C ALA A 63 14.98 0.47 -18.33
N ILE A 64 15.65 -0.44 -17.63
CA ILE A 64 15.40 -0.79 -16.23
C ILE A 64 16.59 -0.36 -15.37
N LEU A 65 16.34 0.39 -14.30
CA LEU A 65 17.33 0.62 -13.25
C LEU A 65 17.12 -0.41 -12.14
N ARG A 66 18.03 -1.38 -12.02
CA ARG A 66 17.98 -2.44 -11.01
C ARG A 66 19.06 -2.23 -9.95
N ILE A 67 18.65 -2.00 -8.71
CA ILE A 67 19.55 -1.90 -7.55
C ILE A 67 19.00 -2.79 -6.45
N GLU A 68 19.80 -3.79 -6.07
CA GLU A 68 19.51 -4.75 -5.02
C GLU A 68 20.61 -4.70 -3.96
N GLU A 69 20.22 -4.73 -2.68
CA GLU A 69 21.13 -4.95 -1.54
C GLU A 69 22.29 -3.94 -1.44
N GLU A 70 22.07 -2.73 -1.94
CA GLU A 70 23.01 -1.60 -1.81
C GLU A 70 22.41 -0.48 -0.96
N GLU A 71 23.18 0.10 -0.04
CA GLU A 71 22.69 1.21 0.77
C GLU A 71 22.59 2.52 -0.03
N TRP A 72 21.37 2.88 -0.43
CA TRP A 72 21.00 4.15 -1.04
C TRP A 72 19.94 4.85 -0.16
N LYS A 73 20.39 5.50 0.92
CA LYS A 73 19.48 6.26 1.81
C LYS A 73 18.69 7.33 1.06
N THR A 74 19.32 7.95 0.06
CA THR A 74 18.74 8.94 -0.85
C THR A 74 19.22 8.68 -2.27
N LEU A 75 18.36 9.00 -3.23
CA LEU A 75 18.70 8.94 -4.65
C LEU A 75 19.26 10.30 -5.13
N PRO A 76 20.39 10.32 -5.85
CA PRO A 76 21.06 11.56 -6.26
C PRO A 76 20.35 12.23 -7.45
N SER A 77 20.53 13.55 -7.57
CA SER A 77 19.85 14.34 -8.59
C SER A 77 20.32 14.03 -10.01
N CYS A 78 21.54 13.50 -10.18
CA CYS A 78 22.04 13.05 -11.48
C CYS A 78 21.19 11.98 -12.17
N LEU A 79 20.31 11.26 -11.46
CA LEU A 79 19.31 10.37 -12.06
C LEU A 79 18.44 11.09 -13.11
N LEU A 80 18.26 12.40 -13.00
CA LEU A 80 17.57 13.22 -14.02
C LEU A 80 18.22 13.14 -15.41
N LYS A 81 19.44 12.63 -15.55
CA LYS A 81 20.06 12.35 -16.84
C LYS A 81 19.56 11.05 -17.49
N LEU A 82 18.81 10.24 -16.75
CA LEU A 82 18.26 8.94 -17.14
C LEU A 82 16.72 8.95 -17.17
N ILE A 83 16.11 10.10 -17.49
CA ILE A 83 14.64 10.27 -17.53
C ILE A 83 13.90 9.35 -18.53
N HIS A 84 14.64 8.67 -19.41
CA HIS A 84 14.12 7.69 -20.36
C HIS A 84 13.89 6.30 -19.73
N LEU A 85 14.30 6.09 -18.47
CA LEU A 85 14.05 4.84 -17.76
C LEU A 85 12.54 4.58 -17.68
N GLN A 86 12.19 3.33 -17.95
CA GLN A 86 10.81 2.86 -17.95
C GLN A 86 10.48 2.05 -16.70
N GLU A 87 11.49 1.57 -15.99
CA GLU A 87 11.27 0.73 -14.83
C GLU A 87 12.37 0.94 -13.79
N TRP A 88 11.95 1.10 -12.54
CA TRP A 88 12.83 1.21 -11.37
C TRP A 88 12.55 0.01 -10.48
N GLN A 89 13.58 -0.80 -10.25
CA GLN A 89 13.57 -1.95 -9.35
C GLN A 89 14.60 -1.69 -8.25
N LEU A 90 14.19 -1.01 -7.19
CA LEU A 90 15.06 -0.58 -6.09
C LEU A 90 14.66 -1.26 -4.78
N HIS A 91 15.07 -2.50 -4.60
CA HIS A 91 14.69 -3.31 -3.44
C HIS A 91 15.82 -3.44 -2.43
N ARG A 92 15.47 -3.42 -1.14
CA ARG A 92 16.44 -3.57 -0.03
C ARG A 92 17.56 -2.52 -0.08
N THR A 93 17.25 -1.29 -0.49
CA THR A 93 18.25 -0.21 -0.61
C THR A 93 18.31 0.73 0.59
N SER A 94 17.50 0.49 1.62
CA SER A 94 17.34 1.38 2.78
C SER A 94 16.89 2.81 2.41
N LEU A 95 16.22 2.97 1.25
CA LEU A 95 15.73 4.26 0.79
C LEU A 95 14.70 4.82 1.78
N GLN A 96 14.88 6.07 2.21
CA GLN A 96 14.00 6.69 3.20
C GLN A 96 12.92 7.58 2.58
N LYS A 97 13.18 8.08 1.37
CA LYS A 97 12.30 9.03 0.69
C LYS A 97 12.33 8.79 -0.81
N ILE A 98 11.16 8.85 -1.42
CA ILE A 98 11.06 9.00 -2.87
C ILE A 98 11.41 10.45 -3.21
N PRO A 99 12.39 10.71 -4.09
CA PRO A 99 12.77 12.07 -4.44
C PRO A 99 11.63 12.76 -5.21
N GLN A 100 11.39 14.06 -4.93
CA GLN A 100 10.36 14.84 -5.63
C GLN A 100 10.57 14.89 -7.15
N PHE A 101 11.81 14.79 -7.60
CA PHE A 101 12.11 14.75 -9.03
C PHE A 101 11.60 13.48 -9.74
N ILE A 102 11.04 12.50 -9.02
CA ILE A 102 10.43 11.30 -9.60
C ILE A 102 9.41 11.67 -10.68
N GLY A 103 8.66 12.76 -10.49
CA GLY A 103 7.66 13.21 -11.46
C GLY A 103 8.22 13.62 -12.82
N ARG A 104 9.56 13.72 -12.98
CA ARG A 104 10.23 13.95 -14.27
C ARG A 104 10.36 12.68 -15.12
N PHE A 105 10.12 11.50 -14.56
CA PHE A 105 10.24 10.21 -15.23
C PHE A 105 8.91 9.82 -15.92
N HIS A 106 8.44 10.65 -16.85
CA HIS A 106 7.14 10.48 -17.51
C HIS A 106 7.01 9.16 -18.31
N SER A 107 8.12 8.50 -18.62
CA SER A 107 8.18 7.21 -19.32
C SER A 107 8.15 6.01 -18.37
N LEU A 108 8.13 6.23 -17.06
CA LEU A 108 8.12 5.17 -16.06
C LEU A 108 6.78 4.42 -16.12
N VAL A 109 6.88 3.10 -16.26
CA VAL A 109 5.79 2.13 -16.34
C VAL A 109 5.71 1.32 -15.03
N VAL A 110 6.87 0.96 -14.46
CA VAL A 110 6.95 0.18 -13.22
C VAL A 110 7.84 0.92 -12.22
N LEU A 111 7.32 1.12 -11.00
CA LEU A 111 8.07 1.68 -9.88
C LEU A 111 8.00 0.71 -8.70
N ASP A 112 9.00 -0.15 -8.59
CA ASP A 112 9.20 -1.03 -7.45
C ASP A 112 10.22 -0.42 -6.49
N LEU A 113 9.72 0.01 -5.33
CA LEU A 113 10.50 0.47 -4.19
C LEU A 113 10.20 -0.38 -2.94
N SER A 114 9.82 -1.64 -3.14
CA SER A 114 9.49 -2.55 -2.06
C SER A 114 10.69 -2.80 -1.14
N ARG A 115 10.41 -3.14 0.12
CA ARG A 115 11.42 -3.48 1.14
C ARG A 115 12.44 -2.37 1.38
N ASN A 116 11.96 -1.15 1.59
CA ASN A 116 12.79 0.02 1.96
C ASN A 116 12.33 0.59 3.32
N SER A 117 12.66 1.85 3.60
CA SER A 117 12.23 2.57 4.80
C SER A 117 11.50 3.87 4.44
N ILE A 118 10.74 3.86 3.34
CA ILE A 118 10.02 5.03 2.84
C ILE A 118 8.87 5.37 3.78
N GLU A 119 8.83 6.63 4.24
CA GLU A 119 7.78 7.10 5.16
C GLU A 119 6.61 7.82 4.47
N SER A 120 6.84 8.35 3.27
CA SER A 120 5.82 9.09 2.52
C SER A 120 6.04 8.99 1.01
N VAL A 121 4.92 9.04 0.29
CA VAL A 121 4.90 9.18 -1.16
C VAL A 121 4.70 10.67 -1.50
N PRO A 122 5.57 11.28 -2.31
CA PRO A 122 5.47 12.69 -2.69
C PRO A 122 4.31 12.89 -3.68
N LYS A 123 3.70 14.08 -3.67
CA LYS A 123 2.61 14.45 -4.59
C LYS A 123 3.02 14.37 -6.07
N GLU A 124 4.31 14.53 -6.36
CA GLU A 124 4.89 14.43 -7.69
C GLU A 124 4.73 13.02 -8.31
N ILE A 125 4.36 12.00 -7.53
CA ILE A 125 3.97 10.69 -8.07
C ILE A 125 2.84 10.82 -9.10
N GLY A 126 1.92 11.76 -8.91
CA GLY A 126 0.80 12.01 -9.83
C GLY A 126 1.21 12.55 -11.20
N GLN A 127 2.49 12.86 -11.43
CA GLN A 127 3.01 13.24 -12.74
C GLN A 127 3.35 12.01 -13.61
N LEU A 128 3.36 10.81 -13.03
CA LEU A 128 3.69 9.56 -13.71
C LEU A 128 2.46 8.97 -14.40
N THR A 129 1.94 9.65 -15.43
CA THR A 129 0.71 9.25 -16.13
C THR A 129 0.82 7.93 -16.90
N SER A 130 2.05 7.48 -17.19
CA SER A 130 2.36 6.20 -17.85
C SER A 130 2.56 5.04 -16.86
N LEU A 131 2.55 5.30 -15.55
CA LEU A 131 2.81 4.29 -14.53
C LEU A 131 1.67 3.28 -14.49
N GLN A 132 2.00 2.00 -14.62
CA GLN A 132 1.09 0.87 -14.57
C GLN A 132 1.19 0.14 -13.24
N GLU A 133 2.40 0.02 -12.68
CA GLU A 133 2.63 -0.71 -11.43
C GLU A 133 3.38 0.15 -10.41
N LEU A 134 2.80 0.27 -9.21
CA LEU A 134 3.42 0.96 -8.08
C LEU A 134 3.55 -0.02 -6.91
N LEU A 135 4.75 -0.52 -6.68
CA LEU A 135 5.03 -1.51 -5.64
C LEU A 135 5.77 -0.85 -4.48
N LEU A 136 5.06 -0.68 -3.37
CA LEU A 136 5.53 0.02 -2.16
C LEU A 136 5.41 -0.86 -0.91
N SER A 137 5.23 -2.17 -1.09
CA SER A 137 5.15 -3.15 0.00
C SER A 137 6.41 -3.15 0.88
N TYR A 138 6.26 -3.47 2.16
CA TYR A 138 7.35 -3.50 3.15
C TYR A 138 8.09 -2.15 3.28
N ASN A 139 7.35 -1.08 3.48
CA ASN A 139 7.87 0.26 3.81
C ASN A 139 7.29 0.75 5.15
N ARG A 140 7.31 2.07 5.40
CA ARG A 140 6.78 2.72 6.61
C ARG A 140 5.81 3.85 6.24
N ILE A 141 5.11 3.69 5.12
CA ILE A 141 4.22 4.72 4.57
C ILE A 141 3.06 4.93 5.54
N LYS A 142 2.82 6.19 5.89
CA LYS A 142 1.73 6.57 6.81
C LYS A 142 0.44 6.92 6.09
N SER A 143 0.55 7.49 4.89
CA SER A 143 -0.61 7.90 4.10
C SER A 143 -0.30 7.87 2.60
N VAL A 144 -1.36 7.65 1.83
CA VAL A 144 -1.35 7.62 0.37
C VAL A 144 -1.82 9.00 -0.13
N PRO A 145 -1.00 9.75 -0.89
CA PRO A 145 -1.37 11.06 -1.40
C PRO A 145 -2.50 10.93 -2.43
N LYS A 146 -3.45 11.87 -2.42
CA LYS A 146 -4.57 11.90 -3.38
C LYS A 146 -4.08 11.99 -4.82
N GLU A 147 -2.89 12.55 -5.07
CA GLU A 147 -2.30 12.72 -6.39
C GLU A 147 -1.98 11.40 -7.09
N ILE A 148 -1.96 10.25 -6.38
CA ILE A 148 -1.89 8.93 -7.03
C ILE A 148 -3.04 8.71 -8.01
N SER A 149 -4.20 9.35 -7.80
CA SER A 149 -5.33 9.35 -8.74
C SER A 149 -5.01 9.92 -10.13
N ASN A 150 -3.93 10.69 -10.26
CA ASN A 150 -3.48 11.23 -11.55
C ASN A 150 -2.64 10.22 -12.36
N CYS A 151 -2.22 9.10 -11.76
CA CYS A 151 -1.58 8.00 -12.46
C CYS A 151 -2.61 7.20 -13.27
N ILE A 152 -3.19 7.81 -14.29
CA ILE A 152 -4.36 7.29 -15.04
C ILE A 152 -4.14 5.91 -15.69
N SER A 153 -2.89 5.49 -15.84
CA SER A 153 -2.52 4.18 -16.39
C SER A 153 -2.32 3.11 -15.32
N LEU A 154 -2.49 3.43 -14.02
CA LEU A 154 -2.18 2.52 -12.93
C LEU A 154 -3.14 1.33 -12.91
N GLU A 155 -2.58 0.13 -12.93
CA GLU A 155 -3.25 -1.16 -12.99
C GLU A 155 -3.02 -1.97 -11.71
N ARG A 156 -1.85 -1.80 -11.07
CA ARG A 156 -1.43 -2.51 -9.86
C ARG A 156 -0.90 -1.55 -8.80
N LEU A 157 -1.44 -1.64 -7.58
CA LEU A 157 -0.97 -0.89 -6.41
C LEU A 157 -0.72 -1.84 -5.24
N GLU A 158 0.53 -1.95 -4.81
CA GLU A 158 0.87 -2.74 -3.62
C GLU A 158 1.39 -1.86 -2.48
N LEU A 159 0.72 -1.96 -1.34
CA LEU A 159 0.99 -1.21 -0.13
C LEU A 159 1.06 -2.12 1.11
N ALA A 160 1.29 -3.41 0.90
CA ALA A 160 1.34 -4.40 1.96
C ALA A 160 2.42 -4.09 3.00
N VAL A 161 2.17 -4.44 4.27
CA VAL A 161 3.17 -4.40 5.34
C VAL A 161 3.77 -2.99 5.55
N ASN A 162 2.99 -1.93 5.36
CA ASN A 162 3.38 -0.55 5.72
C ASN A 162 3.05 -0.20 7.18
N ARG A 163 2.25 -1.05 7.86
CA ARG A 163 1.94 -1.04 9.30
C ARG A 163 1.24 0.19 9.87
N ASN A 164 1.12 1.28 9.12
CA ASN A 164 0.56 2.55 9.59
C ASN A 164 -0.54 3.11 8.69
N ILE A 165 -0.77 2.55 7.51
CA ILE A 165 -1.87 3.00 6.63
C ILE A 165 -3.19 2.56 7.25
N CYS A 166 -4.12 3.50 7.40
CA CYS A 166 -5.45 3.25 7.96
C CYS A 166 -6.60 3.71 7.07
N ASP A 167 -6.32 4.46 6.00
CA ASP A 167 -7.31 4.92 5.03
C ASP A 167 -6.67 5.18 3.66
N LEU A 168 -7.51 5.35 2.63
CA LEU A 168 -7.12 5.71 1.27
C LEU A 168 -7.84 7.00 0.83
N PRO A 169 -7.20 7.84 0.01
CA PRO A 169 -7.86 9.05 -0.49
C PRO A 169 -9.07 8.67 -1.36
N PRO A 170 -10.24 9.34 -1.21
CA PRO A 170 -11.44 9.06 -2.01
C PRO A 170 -11.21 9.12 -3.52
N GLN A 171 -10.28 9.98 -3.96
CA GLN A 171 -9.89 10.15 -5.36
C GLN A 171 -9.26 8.90 -5.97
N LEU A 172 -8.84 7.91 -5.17
CA LEU A 172 -8.31 6.66 -5.70
C LEU A 172 -9.34 5.92 -6.58
N SER A 173 -10.64 6.14 -6.33
CA SER A 173 -11.74 5.63 -7.17
C SER A 173 -11.79 6.21 -8.59
N ASP A 174 -11.04 7.27 -8.88
CA ASP A 174 -10.91 7.86 -10.21
C ASP A 174 -10.03 7.00 -11.13
N LEU A 175 -9.21 6.09 -10.58
CA LEU A 175 -8.34 5.21 -11.34
C LEU A 175 -9.12 4.09 -12.03
N LYS A 176 -9.47 4.33 -13.30
CA LYS A 176 -10.31 3.42 -14.09
C LYS A 176 -9.58 2.17 -14.58
N LYS A 177 -8.27 2.05 -14.44
CA LYS A 177 -7.53 0.84 -14.83
C LYS A 177 -7.07 0.00 -13.65
N LEU A 178 -7.17 0.53 -12.43
CA LEU A 178 -6.63 -0.12 -11.24
C LEU A 178 -7.49 -1.33 -10.89
N SER A 179 -6.92 -2.52 -11.09
CA SER A 179 -7.61 -3.80 -10.93
C SER A 179 -7.05 -4.64 -9.78
N HIS A 180 -5.82 -4.37 -9.35
CA HIS A 180 -5.15 -5.11 -8.28
C HIS A 180 -4.68 -4.17 -7.17
N ILE A 181 -5.17 -4.41 -5.95
CA ILE A 181 -4.78 -3.65 -4.76
C ILE A 181 -4.40 -4.61 -3.62
N ASP A 182 -3.18 -4.46 -3.10
CA ASP A 182 -2.72 -5.14 -1.89
C ASP A 182 -2.55 -4.14 -0.74
N LEU A 183 -3.36 -4.31 0.31
CA LEU A 183 -3.36 -3.54 1.56
C LEU A 183 -3.09 -4.43 2.78
N CYS A 184 -2.59 -5.64 2.57
CA CYS A 184 -2.36 -6.62 3.61
C CYS A 184 -1.44 -6.07 4.72
N MET A 185 -1.67 -6.45 5.97
CA MET A 185 -0.81 -6.11 7.12
C MET A 185 -0.65 -4.59 7.34
N ASN A 186 -1.77 -3.88 7.43
CA ASN A 186 -1.85 -2.44 7.74
C ASN A 186 -2.72 -2.19 8.99
N GLN A 187 -3.39 -1.04 9.10
CA GLN A 187 -4.20 -0.63 10.27
C GLN A 187 -5.62 -0.19 9.86
N PHE A 188 -6.16 -0.72 8.76
CA PHE A 188 -7.53 -0.40 8.35
C PHE A 188 -8.53 -0.96 9.38
N THR A 189 -9.42 -0.10 9.87
CA THR A 189 -10.51 -0.48 10.78
C THR A 189 -11.85 -0.64 10.06
N ALA A 190 -11.96 -0.10 8.85
CA ALA A 190 -13.09 -0.24 7.95
C ALA A 190 -12.59 -0.29 6.49
N VAL A 191 -13.43 -0.77 5.58
CA VAL A 191 -13.17 -0.74 4.14
C VAL A 191 -13.28 0.71 3.65
N PRO A 192 -12.22 1.32 3.08
CA PRO A 192 -12.29 2.69 2.55
C PRO A 192 -13.36 2.85 1.47
N SER A 193 -14.11 3.95 1.53
CA SER A 193 -15.17 4.25 0.54
C SER A 193 -14.66 4.37 -0.89
N ALA A 194 -13.37 4.69 -1.06
CA ALA A 194 -12.71 4.68 -2.37
C ALA A 194 -12.83 3.31 -3.05
N LEU A 195 -12.58 2.21 -2.33
CA LEU A 195 -12.57 0.85 -2.87
C LEU A 195 -13.96 0.41 -3.35
N LEU A 196 -15.01 0.81 -2.62
CA LEU A 196 -16.40 0.47 -2.95
C LEU A 196 -16.87 1.06 -4.29
N ASN A 197 -16.19 2.07 -4.82
CA ASN A 197 -16.58 2.77 -6.05
C ASN A 197 -15.53 2.60 -7.17
N MET A 198 -14.66 1.60 -7.06
CA MET A 198 -13.66 1.30 -8.09
C MET A 198 -14.27 0.42 -9.19
N PRO A 199 -14.37 0.89 -10.44
CA PRO A 199 -15.16 0.20 -11.46
C PRO A 199 -14.50 -1.06 -12.01
N ASN A 200 -13.17 -1.22 -11.89
CA ASN A 200 -12.44 -2.35 -12.48
C ASN A 200 -11.60 -3.11 -11.44
N LEU A 201 -11.90 -2.94 -10.14
CA LEU A 201 -11.18 -3.66 -9.09
C LEU A 201 -11.56 -5.15 -9.13
N GLU A 202 -10.57 -6.01 -9.37
CA GLU A 202 -10.75 -7.46 -9.53
C GLU A 202 -10.14 -8.25 -8.37
N TRP A 203 -9.06 -7.74 -7.79
CA TRP A 203 -8.33 -8.40 -6.71
C TRP A 203 -8.04 -7.41 -5.59
N LEU A 204 -8.44 -7.78 -4.38
CA LEU A 204 -8.25 -6.99 -3.16
C LEU A 204 -7.78 -7.88 -2.00
N ASP A 205 -6.61 -7.57 -1.45
CA ASP A 205 -6.16 -8.12 -0.17
C ASP A 205 -6.16 -7.06 0.92
N MET A 206 -6.95 -7.29 1.96
CA MET A 206 -7.01 -6.51 3.20
C MET A 206 -6.78 -7.41 4.43
N GLY A 207 -6.13 -8.55 4.27
CA GLY A 207 -5.78 -9.44 5.37
C GLY A 207 -4.83 -8.79 6.38
N GLY A 208 -4.85 -9.24 7.63
CA GLY A 208 -3.96 -8.73 8.68
C GLY A 208 -4.21 -7.26 9.06
N ASN A 209 -5.46 -6.81 8.98
CA ASN A 209 -5.90 -5.48 9.40
C ASN A 209 -6.75 -5.58 10.69
N LYS A 210 -7.57 -4.55 10.97
CA LYS A 210 -8.43 -4.46 12.15
C LYS A 210 -9.90 -4.24 11.76
N LEU A 211 -10.31 -4.79 10.62
CA LEU A 211 -11.68 -4.67 10.12
C LEU A 211 -12.63 -5.38 11.08
N GLN A 212 -13.63 -4.67 11.60
CA GLN A 212 -14.65 -5.24 12.51
C GLN A 212 -15.93 -5.66 11.78
N GLU A 213 -16.21 -5.00 10.66
CA GLU A 213 -17.40 -5.23 9.83
C GLU A 213 -17.06 -4.93 8.37
N LEU A 214 -17.87 -5.50 7.47
CA LEU A 214 -17.92 -5.11 6.07
C LEU A 214 -19.12 -4.19 5.85
N PRO A 215 -19.01 -3.13 5.04
CA PRO A 215 -20.12 -2.22 4.78
C PRO A 215 -21.23 -2.92 3.98
N ASP A 216 -22.49 -2.55 4.19
CA ASP A 216 -23.62 -3.05 3.39
C ASP A 216 -23.44 -2.77 1.89
N ALA A 217 -22.68 -1.74 1.53
CA ALA A 217 -22.39 -1.39 0.13
C ALA A 217 -21.23 -2.20 -0.48
N ILE A 218 -20.82 -3.34 0.11
CA ILE A 218 -19.76 -4.22 -0.40
C ILE A 218 -20.06 -4.74 -1.81
N ASP A 219 -21.36 -4.88 -2.14
CA ASP A 219 -21.86 -5.37 -3.42
C ASP A 219 -21.62 -4.42 -4.59
N ARG A 220 -21.25 -3.15 -4.32
CA ARG A 220 -20.83 -2.19 -5.35
C ARG A 220 -19.53 -2.55 -6.04
N MET A 221 -18.71 -3.43 -5.44
CA MET A 221 -17.49 -3.95 -6.06
C MET A 221 -17.83 -5.07 -7.06
N GLU A 222 -18.61 -4.71 -8.10
CA GLU A 222 -19.24 -5.67 -9.01
C GLU A 222 -18.23 -6.55 -9.76
N ASN A 223 -17.03 -6.05 -10.05
CA ASN A 223 -15.99 -6.77 -10.78
C ASN A 223 -14.99 -7.52 -9.90
N LEU A 224 -15.19 -7.54 -8.57
CA LEU A 224 -14.26 -8.18 -7.66
C LEU A 224 -14.37 -9.71 -7.75
N HIS A 225 -13.25 -10.35 -8.08
CA HIS A 225 -13.12 -11.80 -8.18
C HIS A 225 -12.47 -12.41 -6.94
N THR A 226 -11.52 -11.71 -6.34
CA THR A 226 -10.76 -12.19 -5.18
C THR A 226 -10.79 -11.17 -4.06
N LEU A 227 -11.25 -11.60 -2.88
CA LEU A 227 -11.30 -10.81 -1.67
C LEU A 227 -10.64 -11.57 -0.51
N TRP A 228 -9.52 -11.05 -0.04
CA TRP A 228 -8.77 -11.61 1.08
C TRP A 228 -8.96 -10.74 2.33
N LEU A 229 -9.52 -11.32 3.38
CA LEU A 229 -9.91 -10.68 4.63
C LEU A 229 -9.42 -11.45 5.85
N GLN A 230 -8.52 -12.42 5.69
CA GLN A 230 -7.98 -13.23 6.77
C GLN A 230 -7.30 -12.39 7.85
N ARG A 231 -7.32 -12.85 9.10
CA ARG A 231 -6.66 -12.17 10.23
C ARG A 231 -7.15 -10.74 10.43
N ASN A 232 -8.47 -10.57 10.49
CA ASN A 232 -9.14 -9.34 10.87
C ASN A 232 -9.99 -9.58 12.15
N GLU A 233 -10.88 -8.65 12.47
CA GLU A 233 -11.77 -8.70 13.63
C GLU A 233 -13.25 -8.81 13.21
N ILE A 234 -13.52 -9.29 12.00
CA ILE A 234 -14.86 -9.28 11.38
C ILE A 234 -15.79 -10.19 12.16
N ASN A 235 -16.89 -9.63 12.68
CA ASN A 235 -17.83 -10.34 13.56
C ASN A 235 -19.04 -10.94 12.83
N SER A 236 -19.39 -10.40 11.66
CA SER A 236 -20.53 -10.77 10.84
C SER A 236 -20.30 -10.35 9.40
N LEU A 237 -21.02 -10.99 8.47
CA LEU A 237 -21.03 -10.63 7.05
C LEU A 237 -22.40 -10.00 6.72
N PRO A 238 -22.45 -8.92 5.92
CA PRO A 238 -23.71 -8.32 5.49
C PRO A 238 -24.41 -9.23 4.48
N GLU A 239 -25.75 -9.21 4.45
CA GLU A 239 -26.54 -9.99 3.48
C GLU A 239 -26.25 -9.59 2.03
N THR A 240 -25.77 -8.37 1.79
CA THR A 240 -25.37 -7.90 0.47
C THR A 240 -24.14 -8.61 -0.10
N ILE A 241 -23.38 -9.36 0.70
CA ILE A 241 -22.27 -10.20 0.19
C ILE A 241 -22.78 -11.20 -0.86
N GLY A 242 -24.02 -11.68 -0.73
CA GLY A 242 -24.66 -12.58 -1.70
C GLY A 242 -24.89 -11.95 -3.08
N ASN A 243 -24.87 -10.62 -3.19
CA ASN A 243 -25.03 -9.90 -4.45
C ASN A 243 -23.72 -9.80 -5.27
N MET A 244 -22.56 -10.18 -4.71
CA MET A 244 -21.26 -10.09 -5.39
C MET A 244 -21.08 -11.19 -6.43
N LYS A 245 -21.74 -11.03 -7.58
CA LYS A 245 -21.88 -12.06 -8.62
C LYS A 245 -20.56 -12.55 -9.21
N ASN A 246 -19.51 -11.74 -9.26
CA ASN A 246 -18.21 -12.14 -9.84
C ASN A 246 -17.23 -12.70 -8.80
N LEU A 247 -17.59 -12.70 -7.51
CA LEU A 247 -16.68 -13.14 -6.46
C LEU A 247 -16.47 -14.66 -6.55
N SER A 248 -15.22 -15.04 -6.82
CA SER A 248 -14.79 -16.43 -6.96
C SER A 248 -14.03 -16.92 -5.73
N THR A 249 -13.32 -16.02 -5.05
CA THR A 249 -12.44 -16.38 -3.92
C THR A 249 -12.68 -15.44 -2.76
N LEU A 250 -13.09 -15.99 -1.62
CA LEU A 250 -13.34 -15.24 -0.37
C LEU A 250 -12.59 -15.88 0.81
N VAL A 251 -11.59 -15.20 1.33
CA VAL A 251 -10.77 -15.72 2.45
C VAL A 251 -11.12 -14.95 3.73
N LEU A 252 -11.72 -15.64 4.70
CA LEU A 252 -12.20 -15.06 5.96
C LEU A 252 -11.59 -15.73 7.20
N SER A 253 -10.51 -16.50 7.03
CA SER A 253 -9.93 -17.26 8.13
C SER A 253 -9.36 -16.35 9.23
N ASN A 254 -9.37 -16.82 10.48
CA ASN A 254 -8.88 -16.07 11.64
C ASN A 254 -9.61 -14.73 11.84
N ASN A 255 -10.95 -14.76 11.86
CA ASN A 255 -11.79 -13.60 12.16
C ASN A 255 -12.60 -13.86 13.46
N LYS A 256 -13.72 -13.14 13.65
CA LYS A 256 -14.64 -13.26 14.79
C LYS A 256 -16.05 -13.65 14.35
N LEU A 257 -16.20 -14.25 13.17
CA LEU A 257 -17.49 -14.63 12.61
C LEU A 257 -18.18 -15.64 13.53
N LYS A 258 -19.42 -15.32 13.90
CA LYS A 258 -20.29 -16.22 14.67
C LYS A 258 -21.23 -17.04 13.80
N ASP A 259 -21.54 -16.53 12.61
CA ASP A 259 -22.49 -17.16 11.71
C ASP A 259 -22.13 -16.91 10.24
N ILE A 260 -22.74 -17.70 9.35
CA ILE A 260 -22.63 -17.56 7.89
C ILE A 260 -24.03 -17.20 7.36
N PRO A 261 -24.20 -16.04 6.67
CA PRO A 261 -25.51 -15.61 6.21
C PRO A 261 -26.05 -16.51 5.10
N VAL A 262 -27.37 -16.72 5.12
CA VAL A 262 -28.06 -17.68 4.23
C VAL A 262 -27.93 -17.27 2.75
N CYS A 263 -27.83 -15.97 2.46
CA CYS A 263 -27.64 -15.45 1.10
C CYS A 263 -26.40 -16.02 0.39
N MET A 264 -25.36 -16.45 1.13
CA MET A 264 -24.16 -17.04 0.53
C MET A 264 -24.42 -18.38 -0.16
N LYS A 265 -25.56 -19.03 0.12
CA LYS A 265 -25.99 -20.24 -0.59
C LYS A 265 -26.19 -20.00 -2.09
N ASP A 266 -26.58 -18.78 -2.49
CA ASP A 266 -26.91 -18.45 -3.88
C ASP A 266 -25.71 -17.87 -4.66
N MET A 267 -24.52 -17.82 -4.05
CA MET A 267 -23.27 -17.33 -4.67
C MET A 267 -22.67 -18.36 -5.64
N THR A 268 -23.32 -18.55 -6.79
CA THR A 268 -22.99 -19.59 -7.78
C THR A 268 -21.58 -19.50 -8.41
N ASN A 269 -20.93 -18.34 -8.39
CA ASN A 269 -19.58 -18.17 -8.93
C ASN A 269 -18.47 -18.34 -7.87
N LEU A 270 -18.83 -18.49 -6.58
CA LEU A 270 -17.87 -18.67 -5.50
C LEU A 270 -17.27 -20.08 -5.58
N ARG A 271 -15.96 -20.15 -5.83
CA ARG A 271 -15.21 -21.41 -5.98
C ARG A 271 -14.40 -21.75 -4.74
N PHE A 272 -13.92 -20.73 -4.05
CA PHE A 272 -13.12 -20.89 -2.84
C PHE A 272 -13.66 -20.01 -1.73
N VAL A 273 -13.91 -20.62 -0.58
CA VAL A 273 -14.23 -19.89 0.66
C VAL A 273 -13.50 -20.50 1.84
N ASN A 274 -12.98 -19.67 2.74
CA ASN A 274 -12.28 -20.17 3.92
C ASN A 274 -12.76 -19.48 5.19
N PHE A 275 -13.47 -20.22 6.05
CA PHE A 275 -13.99 -19.77 7.34
C PHE A 275 -13.18 -20.28 8.54
N ARG A 276 -12.04 -20.95 8.33
CA ARG A 276 -11.25 -21.55 9.43
C ARG A 276 -10.89 -20.53 10.51
N ASP A 277 -10.73 -21.00 11.73
CA ASP A 277 -10.37 -20.16 12.89
C ASP A 277 -11.36 -19.00 13.14
N ASN A 278 -12.66 -19.27 12.98
CA ASN A 278 -13.75 -18.39 13.41
C ASN A 278 -14.58 -19.09 14.51
N PRO A 279 -15.13 -18.32 15.47
CA PRO A 279 -16.00 -18.85 16.53
C PRO A 279 -17.45 -19.06 16.02
N LEU A 280 -17.63 -19.85 14.95
CA LEU A 280 -18.94 -20.17 14.40
C LEU A 280 -19.78 -20.97 15.42
N GLU A 281 -21.06 -20.63 15.56
CA GLU A 281 -21.91 -21.16 16.64
C GLU A 281 -22.37 -22.61 16.43
N LEU A 282 -22.42 -23.08 15.18
CA LEU A 282 -22.83 -24.44 14.86
C LEU A 282 -21.62 -25.33 14.64
N GLU A 283 -21.61 -26.48 15.32
CA GLU A 283 -20.69 -27.57 14.99
C GLU A 283 -21.24 -28.34 13.79
N VAL A 284 -20.46 -28.35 12.71
CA VAL A 284 -20.81 -29.05 11.46
C VAL A 284 -19.69 -30.03 11.15
N THR A 285 -20.05 -31.30 11.00
CA THR A 285 -19.13 -32.34 10.56
C THR A 285 -19.40 -32.65 9.09
N LEU A 286 -18.35 -32.56 8.28
CA LEU A 286 -18.41 -33.01 6.89
C LEU A 286 -18.25 -34.53 6.83
N PRO A 287 -18.96 -35.23 5.93
CA PRO A 287 -18.71 -36.64 5.68
C PRO A 287 -17.27 -36.87 5.19
N PRO A 288 -16.64 -38.02 5.54
CA PRO A 288 -15.29 -38.32 5.11
C PRO A 288 -15.21 -38.39 3.57
N CYS A 289 -14.28 -37.65 2.99
CA CYS A 289 -14.06 -37.59 1.55
C CYS A 289 -13.17 -38.76 1.09
N GLU A 290 -13.55 -39.45 0.00
CA GLU A 290 -12.88 -40.66 -0.52
C GLU A 290 -11.79 -40.39 -1.59
N ASN A 291 -11.62 -39.15 -2.07
CA ASN A 291 -10.70 -38.82 -3.18
C ASN A 291 -9.41 -38.18 -2.68
N THR A 292 -8.26 -38.41 -3.33
CA THR A 292 -6.88 -38.18 -2.81
C THR A 292 -6.14 -36.91 -3.30
N ASP A 293 -6.76 -36.03 -4.09
CA ASP A 293 -6.06 -34.85 -4.63
C ASP A 293 -6.15 -33.63 -3.69
N GLU A 294 -5.04 -33.32 -3.03
CA GLU A 294 -4.97 -32.39 -1.88
C GLU A 294 -5.36 -30.93 -2.18
N GLU A 295 -5.10 -30.43 -3.40
CA GLU A 295 -5.42 -29.04 -3.79
C GLU A 295 -6.93 -28.86 -4.07
N GLU A 296 -7.53 -29.70 -4.91
CA GLU A 296 -8.98 -29.68 -5.16
C GLU A 296 -9.80 -29.97 -3.89
N GLN A 297 -9.29 -30.82 -2.98
CA GLN A 297 -9.88 -31.04 -1.66
C GLN A 297 -9.96 -29.77 -0.81
N GLN A 298 -8.91 -28.94 -0.80
CA GLN A 298 -8.89 -27.73 0.02
C GLN A 298 -9.91 -26.70 -0.47
N GLU A 299 -10.14 -26.61 -1.79
CA GLU A 299 -11.12 -25.71 -2.39
C GLU A 299 -12.56 -26.20 -2.16
N MET A 300 -12.83 -27.50 -2.36
CA MET A 300 -14.15 -28.09 -2.13
C MET A 300 -14.59 -28.03 -0.66
N PHE A 301 -13.65 -28.27 0.27
CA PHE A 301 -13.97 -28.35 1.70
C PHE A 301 -14.64 -27.07 2.23
N GLY A 302 -14.21 -25.90 1.74
CA GLY A 302 -14.76 -24.62 2.17
C GLY A 302 -16.21 -24.41 1.75
N ILE A 303 -16.51 -24.69 0.48
CA ILE A 303 -17.85 -24.51 -0.10
C ILE A 303 -18.83 -25.54 0.47
N ASP A 304 -18.42 -26.81 0.56
CA ASP A 304 -19.27 -27.86 1.13
C ASP A 304 -19.57 -27.59 2.61
N PHE A 305 -18.56 -27.15 3.38
CA PHE A 305 -18.74 -26.71 4.77
C PHE A 305 -19.76 -25.58 4.86
N MET A 306 -19.63 -24.55 4.02
CA MET A 306 -20.54 -23.40 3.98
C MET A 306 -21.99 -23.85 3.73
N HIS A 307 -22.23 -24.66 2.69
CA HIS A 307 -23.57 -25.12 2.37
C HIS A 307 -24.18 -25.99 3.47
N MET A 308 -23.40 -26.91 4.04
CA MET A 308 -23.85 -27.76 5.15
C MET A 308 -24.18 -26.93 6.40
N TYR A 309 -23.32 -25.95 6.71
CA TYR A 309 -23.52 -25.03 7.82
C TYR A 309 -24.81 -24.23 7.66
N ILE A 310 -25.04 -23.63 6.47
CA ILE A 310 -26.28 -22.89 6.19
C ILE A 310 -27.50 -23.81 6.29
N GLN A 311 -27.42 -25.04 5.78
CA GLN A 311 -28.51 -26.00 5.88
C GLN A 311 -28.85 -26.33 7.35
N GLU A 312 -27.85 -26.52 8.19
CA GLU A 312 -28.06 -26.81 9.62
C GLU A 312 -28.60 -25.60 10.39
N SER A 313 -28.13 -24.39 10.06
CA SER A 313 -28.65 -23.14 10.60
C SER A 313 -30.15 -22.96 10.30
N LEU A 314 -30.56 -23.26 9.07
CA LEU A 314 -31.97 -23.23 8.67
C LEU A 314 -32.83 -24.26 9.40
N LYS A 315 -32.31 -25.49 9.64
CA LYS A 315 -33.04 -26.51 10.43
C LYS A 315 -33.21 -26.06 11.87
N LYS A 316 -32.16 -25.56 12.52
CA LYS A 316 -32.20 -25.09 13.91
C LYS A 316 -33.21 -23.95 14.07
N THR A 317 -33.21 -23.00 13.12
CA THR A 317 -34.17 -21.89 13.10
C THR A 317 -35.60 -22.39 12.87
N GLY A 318 -35.81 -23.31 11.93
CA GLY A 318 -37.12 -23.93 11.68
C GLY A 318 -37.67 -24.71 12.87
N MET A 319 -36.83 -25.47 13.57
CA MET A 319 -37.19 -26.19 14.80
C MET A 319 -37.53 -25.23 15.95
N ALA A 320 -36.78 -24.13 16.10
CA ALA A 320 -37.09 -23.09 17.08
C ALA A 320 -38.44 -22.43 16.78
N PHE A 321 -38.77 -22.20 15.50
CA PHE A 321 -40.06 -21.64 15.09
C PHE A 321 -41.22 -22.60 15.38
N LEU A 322 -41.03 -23.90 15.16
CA LEU A 322 -41.99 -24.94 15.53
C LEU A 322 -42.22 -25.01 17.05
N LEU A 323 -41.18 -24.90 17.86
CA LEU A 323 -41.30 -24.90 19.34
C LEU A 323 -42.05 -23.67 19.86
N ILE A 324 -41.88 -22.50 19.23
CA ILE A 324 -42.65 -21.29 19.55
C ILE A 324 -44.15 -21.48 19.21
N LEU A 325 -44.46 -22.12 18.08
CA LEU A 325 -45.86 -22.40 17.68
C LEU A 325 -46.55 -23.46 18.56
N ILE A 326 -45.78 -24.34 19.22
CA ILE A 326 -46.30 -25.39 20.12
C ILE A 326 -46.36 -24.89 21.58
N SER A 327 -45.86 -23.69 21.88
CA SER A 327 -45.94 -23.12 23.23
C SER A 327 -47.38 -22.66 23.51
N PRO A 328 -48.09 -23.23 24.50
CA PRO A 328 -49.47 -22.84 24.76
C PRO A 328 -49.51 -21.41 25.29
N GLN A 329 -50.26 -20.54 24.61
CA GLN A 329 -50.73 -19.30 25.22
C GLN A 329 -51.61 -19.67 26.42
N TYR A 330 -51.03 -19.73 27.61
CA TYR A 330 -51.80 -19.74 28.86
C TYR A 330 -52.17 -18.28 29.19
N SER A 331 -53.35 -17.93 28.69
CA SER A 331 -54.43 -17.19 29.37
C SER A 331 -54.07 -16.01 30.30
N GLU A 332 -54.46 -14.81 29.87
CA GLU A 332 -55.15 -13.86 30.75
C GLU A 332 -56.37 -14.53 31.42
N GLU A 333 -56.59 -14.20 32.70
CA GLU A 333 -57.83 -14.22 33.51
C GLU A 333 -57.58 -14.75 34.93
N GLU A 334 -57.15 -13.86 35.84
CA GLU A 334 -57.94 -13.28 36.96
C GLU A 334 -57.04 -12.48 37.92
#